data_AF-A0A939YLL5-F1
#
_entry.id   AF-A0A939YLL5-F1
#
_cell.length_a   1.000
_cell.length_b   1.000
_cell.length_c   1.000
_cell.angle_alpha   90.00
_cell.angle_beta   90.00
_cell.angle_gamma   90.00
#
_symmetry.space_group_name_H-M   'P 1'
#
loop_
_entity.id
_entity.type
_entity.pdbx_description
1 polymer ?
#
loop_
_entity_poly.entity_id
_entity_poly.type
_entity_poly.pdbx_seq_one_letter_code
_entity_poly.pdbx_strand_id
1 'polypeptide(L)'
;SAEATNVYENDDIYGIYNKEMKGGVDVIIADEAQFFTPDQIDQLHEIATWEDIPVLCFGLRTDFMLRLFPGSRRLLELAESVTEIKTICRCGSKATVNVRFLPDGRVATEGEQIVLGGNETYKAMCYKCMQTLIREQNAEKK
;
A
#
# COMPACT_ATOMS: atom_id res chain seq x y z
N SER A 1 -7.10 2.97 -23.76
CA SER A 1 -6.88 2.54 -22.38
C SER A 1 -6.88 1.02 -22.36
N ALA A 2 -5.95 0.39 -21.65
CA ALA A 2 -6.05 -1.05 -21.39
C ALA A 2 -7.17 -1.32 -20.38
N GLU A 3 -7.83 -2.46 -20.47
CA GLU A 3 -8.77 -2.92 -19.44
C GLU A 3 -7.99 -3.39 -18.22
N ALA A 4 -8.52 -3.15 -17.02
CA ALA A 4 -7.89 -3.58 -15.77
C ALA A 4 -8.38 -4.99 -15.40
N THR A 5 -7.45 -5.88 -15.08
CA THR A 5 -7.75 -7.20 -14.53
C THR A 5 -7.74 -7.13 -13.02
N ASN A 6 -8.86 -7.46 -12.37
CA ASN A 6 -8.89 -7.62 -10.93
C ASN A 6 -8.16 -8.91 -10.55
N VAL A 7 -7.31 -8.83 -9.54
CA VAL A 7 -6.57 -9.96 -8.99
C VAL A 7 -6.99 -10.15 -7.54
N TYR A 8 -7.36 -11.38 -7.20
CA TYR A 8 -7.76 -11.81 -5.87
C TYR A 8 -6.67 -12.65 -5.21
N GLU A 9 -6.78 -12.89 -3.90
CA GLU A 9 -5.73 -13.51 -3.08
C GLU A 9 -5.18 -14.84 -3.61
N ASN A 10 -6.02 -15.67 -4.25
CA ASN A 10 -5.65 -17.00 -4.75
C ASN A 10 -5.34 -17.03 -6.26
N ASP A 11 -5.35 -15.87 -6.92
CA ASP A 11 -5.09 -15.82 -8.36
C ASP A 11 -3.60 -15.98 -8.66
N ASP A 12 -3.33 -16.74 -9.73
CA ASP A 12 -2.00 -16.91 -10.31
C ASP A 12 -1.75 -15.81 -11.35
N ILE A 13 -1.00 -14.77 -10.97
CA ILE A 13 -0.69 -13.61 -11.83
C ILE A 13 0.14 -14.04 -13.04
N TYR A 14 1.11 -14.95 -12.86
CA TYR A 14 1.93 -15.41 -13.97
C TYR A 14 1.08 -16.20 -14.97
N GLY A 15 0.19 -17.06 -14.47
CA GLY A 15 -0.79 -17.78 -15.28
C GLY A 15 -1.71 -16.84 -16.09
N ILE A 16 -2.23 -15.80 -15.44
CA ILE A 16 -3.04 -14.75 -16.10
C ILE A 16 -2.23 -14.06 -17.21
N TYR A 17 -1.01 -13.61 -16.90
CA TYR A 17 -0.12 -12.97 -17.87
C TYR A 17 0.13 -13.87 -19.10
N ASN A 18 0.49 -15.13 -18.87
CA ASN A 18 0.77 -16.09 -19.95
C ASN A 18 -0.43 -16.29 -20.88
N LYS A 19 -1.64 -16.32 -20.33
CA LYS A 19 -2.86 -16.61 -21.07
C LYS A 19 -3.40 -15.39 -21.82
N GLU A 20 -3.27 -14.20 -21.23
CA GLU A 20 -4.05 -13.03 -21.64
C GLU A 20 -3.20 -11.86 -22.15
N MET A 21 -1.90 -11.83 -21.82
CA MET A 21 -1.05 -10.64 -22.05
C MET A 21 0.26 -10.93 -22.78
N LYS A 22 0.75 -12.18 -22.74
CA LYS A 22 2.07 -12.54 -23.26
C LYS A 22 2.27 -12.14 -24.73
N GLY A 23 3.36 -11.42 -25.00
CA GLY A 23 3.72 -10.96 -26.33
C GLY A 23 2.90 -9.77 -26.85
N GLY A 24 2.01 -9.20 -26.04
CA GLY A 24 1.16 -8.06 -26.41
C GLY A 24 1.19 -6.88 -25.45
N VAL A 25 2.05 -6.92 -24.42
CA VAL A 25 2.19 -5.84 -23.42
C VAL A 25 3.64 -5.38 -23.30
N ASP A 26 3.84 -4.07 -23.25
CA ASP A 26 5.16 -3.44 -23.09
C ASP A 26 5.46 -3.09 -21.61
N VAL A 27 4.44 -3.05 -20.76
CA VAL A 27 4.55 -2.68 -19.34
C VAL A 27 3.37 -3.24 -18.56
N ILE A 28 3.61 -3.65 -17.31
CA ILE A 28 2.58 -4.03 -16.36
C ILE A 28 2.53 -2.98 -15.25
N ILE A 29 1.33 -2.50 -14.93
CA ILE A 29 1.09 -1.59 -13.81
C ILE A 29 0.21 -2.32 -12.81
N ALA A 30 0.74 -2.52 -11.60
CA ALA A 30 0.07 -3.19 -10.50
C ALA A 30 -0.33 -2.13 -9.46
N ASP A 31 -1.62 -1.82 -9.38
CA ASP A 31 -2.15 -0.84 -8.45
C ASP A 31 -2.56 -1.49 -7.12
N GLU A 32 -2.62 -0.69 -6.05
CA GLU A 32 -2.93 -1.12 -4.69
C GLU A 32 -2.11 -2.33 -4.21
N ALA A 33 -0.83 -2.33 -4.58
CA ALA A 33 0.07 -3.49 -4.46
C ALA A 33 0.32 -3.95 -3.01
N GLN A 34 -0.08 -3.15 -2.02
CA GLN A 34 -0.10 -3.58 -0.63
C GLN A 34 -1.05 -4.75 -0.37
N PHE A 35 -2.06 -4.97 -1.22
CA PHE A 35 -3.04 -6.05 -1.06
C PHE A 35 -2.62 -7.36 -1.72
N PHE A 36 -1.56 -7.38 -2.53
CA PHE A 36 -1.02 -8.64 -3.04
C PHE A 36 -0.43 -9.50 -1.92
N THR A 37 -0.53 -10.81 -2.11
CA THR A 37 0.21 -11.77 -1.29
C THR A 37 1.71 -11.72 -1.62
N PRO A 38 2.60 -12.18 -0.72
CA PRO A 38 4.02 -12.30 -1.04
C PRO A 38 4.27 -13.14 -2.30
N ASP A 39 3.54 -14.24 -2.49
CA ASP A 39 3.66 -15.12 -3.64
C ASP A 39 3.26 -14.41 -4.95
N GLN A 40 2.24 -13.56 -4.91
CA GLN A 40 1.86 -12.72 -6.06
C GLN A 40 2.92 -11.67 -6.39
N ILE A 41 3.60 -11.12 -5.38
CA ILE A 41 4.76 -10.25 -5.62
C ILE A 41 5.92 -11.03 -6.24
N ASP A 42 6.15 -12.27 -5.81
CA ASP A 42 7.17 -13.13 -6.42
C ASP A 42 6.85 -13.39 -7.90
N GLN A 43 5.59 -13.68 -8.24
CA GLN A 43 5.15 -13.86 -9.63
C GLN A 43 5.34 -12.60 -10.48
N LEU A 44 5.01 -11.41 -9.95
CA LEU A 44 5.25 -10.14 -10.62
C LEU A 44 6.74 -9.90 -10.87
N HIS A 45 7.58 -10.24 -9.90
CA HIS A 45 9.03 -10.15 -10.04
C HIS A 45 9.59 -11.14 -11.07
N GLU A 46 9.05 -12.36 -11.11
CA GLU A 46 9.41 -13.37 -12.12
C GLU A 46 9.06 -12.89 -13.54
N ILE A 47 7.89 -12.29 -13.75
CA ILE A 47 7.53 -11.70 -15.06
C ILE A 47 8.53 -10.61 -15.43
N ALA A 48 8.84 -9.70 -14.50
CA ALA A 48 9.80 -8.62 -14.75
C ALA A 48 11.19 -9.16 -15.14
N THR A 49 11.60 -10.26 -14.51
CA THR A 49 12.94 -10.84 -14.67
C THR A 49 13.07 -11.67 -15.95
N TRP A 50 12.08 -12.53 -16.24
CA TRP A 50 12.21 -13.56 -17.27
C TRP A 50 11.56 -13.17 -18.60
N GLU A 51 10.57 -12.28 -18.57
CA GLU A 51 9.87 -11.84 -19.77
C GLU A 51 10.38 -10.49 -20.29
N ASP A 52 11.32 -9.86 -19.56
CA ASP A 52 11.94 -8.56 -19.89
C ASP A 52 10.90 -7.42 -20.05
N ILE A 53 9.86 -7.45 -19.22
CA ILE A 53 8.77 -6.46 -19.20
C ILE A 53 8.83 -5.66 -17.91
N PRO A 54 8.91 -4.32 -17.96
CA PRO A 54 8.84 -3.49 -16.76
C PRO A 54 7.54 -3.69 -15.98
N VAL A 55 7.66 -3.94 -14.67
CA VAL A 55 6.53 -4.04 -13.74
C VAL A 55 6.60 -2.88 -12.74
N LEU A 56 5.57 -2.03 -12.76
CA LEU A 56 5.47 -0.86 -11.89
C LEU A 56 4.39 -1.11 -10.83
N CYS A 57 4.81 -1.24 -9.57
CA CYS A 57 3.90 -1.44 -8.44
C CYS A 57 3.63 -0.14 -7.69
N PHE A 58 2.36 0.22 -7.51
CA PHE A 58 1.90 1.37 -6.75
C PHE A 58 1.12 0.90 -5.52
N GLY A 59 1.40 1.48 -4.35
CA GLY A 59 0.70 1.10 -3.14
C GLY A 59 1.21 1.75 -1.86
N LEU A 60 0.49 1.49 -0.78
CA LEU A 60 0.83 1.97 0.55
C LEU A 60 1.94 1.12 1.17
N ARG A 61 2.96 1.77 1.72
CA ARG A 61 4.03 1.04 2.43
C ARG A 61 3.53 0.43 3.74
N THR A 62 2.89 1.25 4.57
CA THR A 62 2.47 0.88 5.93
C THR A 62 1.01 1.22 6.18
N ASP A 63 0.39 0.46 7.06
CA ASP A 63 -0.93 0.74 7.60
C ASP A 63 -0.92 1.89 8.62
N PHE A 64 -2.08 2.12 9.24
CA PHE A 64 -2.27 3.15 10.27
C PHE A 64 -1.54 2.87 11.59
N MET A 65 -1.17 1.61 11.84
CA MET A 65 -0.36 1.19 12.99
C MET A 65 1.15 1.19 12.68
N LEU A 66 1.54 1.71 11.51
CA LEU A 66 2.92 1.78 11.04
C LEU A 66 3.55 0.40 10.79
N ARG A 67 2.71 -0.59 10.49
CA ARG A 67 3.14 -1.94 10.10
C ARG A 67 3.12 -2.06 8.58
N LEU A 68 4.14 -2.72 8.03
CA LEU A 68 4.16 -3.00 6.59
C LEU A 68 2.99 -3.92 6.24
N PHE A 69 2.37 -3.68 5.09
CA PHE A 69 1.52 -4.69 4.47
C PHE A 69 2.36 -5.87 3.97
N PRO A 70 1.83 -7.11 3.95
CA PRO A 70 2.58 -8.27 3.47
C PRO A 70 3.14 -8.09 2.05
N GLY A 71 2.31 -7.66 1.08
CA GLY A 71 2.74 -7.38 -0.29
C GLY A 71 3.78 -6.27 -0.36
N SER A 72 3.55 -5.14 0.32
CA SER A 72 4.51 -4.04 0.37
C SER A 72 5.85 -4.42 1.02
N ARG A 73 5.82 -5.28 2.05
CA ARG A 73 7.04 -5.82 2.66
C ARG A 73 7.82 -6.62 1.61
N ARG A 74 7.14 -7.52 0.89
CA ARG A 74 7.78 -8.35 -0.12
C ARG A 74 8.33 -7.51 -1.29
N LEU A 75 7.61 -6.48 -1.70
CA LEU A 75 8.10 -5.51 -2.70
C LEU A 75 9.38 -4.81 -2.26
N LEU A 76 9.48 -4.39 -1.00
CA LEU A 76 10.70 -3.76 -0.49
C LEU A 76 11.90 -4.72 -0.42
N GLU A 77 11.66 -6.03 -0.36
CA GLU A 77 12.71 -7.05 -0.37
C GLU A 77 13.24 -7.32 -1.79
N LEU A 78 12.40 -7.18 -2.81
CA LEU A 78 12.69 -7.60 -4.18
C LEU A 78 12.89 -6.47 -5.19
N ALA A 79 12.22 -5.33 -5.00
CA ALA A 79 12.16 -4.29 -6.01
C ALA A 79 13.55 -3.72 -6.30
N GLU A 80 13.91 -3.66 -7.59
CA GLU A 80 15.17 -3.07 -8.05
C GLU A 80 15.24 -1.58 -7.72
N SER A 81 14.11 -0.87 -7.81
CA SER A 81 14.00 0.53 -7.46
C SER A 81 12.76 0.81 -6.64
N VAL A 82 12.89 1.70 -5.66
CA VAL A 82 11.80 2.12 -4.77
C VAL A 82 11.78 3.64 -4.71
N THR A 83 10.66 4.23 -5.12
CA THR A 83 10.45 5.69 -5.06
C THR A 83 9.29 6.03 -4.13
N GLU A 84 9.56 6.90 -3.16
CA GLU A 84 8.52 7.44 -2.28
C GLU A 84 7.82 8.64 -2.95
N ILE A 85 6.49 8.55 -3.12
CA ILE A 85 5.66 9.70 -3.52
C ILE A 85 5.43 10.60 -2.31
N LYS A 86 5.99 11.81 -2.34
CA LYS A 86 5.99 12.73 -1.21
C LYS A 86 4.64 13.45 -1.08
N THR A 87 4.06 13.39 0.11
CA THR A 87 2.93 14.24 0.52
C THR A 87 3.37 15.20 1.62
N ILE A 88 2.71 16.36 1.74
CA ILE A 88 3.02 17.38 2.74
C ILE A 88 1.98 17.32 3.87
N CYS A 89 2.48 17.22 5.11
CA CYS A 89 1.66 17.33 6.31
C CYS A 89 1.20 18.79 6.49
N ARG A 90 0.04 18.99 7.14
CA ARG A 90 -0.49 20.34 7.45
C ARG A 90 0.52 21.26 8.16
N CYS A 91 1.46 20.71 8.93
CA CYS A 91 2.52 21.47 9.61
C CYS A 91 3.69 21.87 8.70
N GLY A 92 3.63 21.58 7.40
CA GLY A 92 4.69 21.86 6.42
C GLY A 92 5.79 20.80 6.36
N SER A 93 5.81 19.83 7.28
CA SER A 93 6.77 18.71 7.25
C SER A 93 6.34 17.63 6.25
N LYS A 94 7.28 16.77 5.82
CA LYS A 94 6.96 15.57 5.02
C LYS A 94 5.94 14.68 5.75
N ALA A 95 4.87 14.29 5.07
CA ALA A 95 3.95 13.27 5.58
C ALA A 95 4.58 11.89 5.43
N THR A 96 4.58 11.11 6.50
CA THR A 96 5.26 9.81 6.59
C THR A 96 4.37 8.69 7.12
N VAL A 97 3.16 9.03 7.58
CA VAL A 97 2.20 8.09 8.18
C VAL A 97 0.80 8.33 7.64
N ASN A 98 0.01 7.27 7.54
CA ASN A 98 -1.41 7.32 7.18
C ASN A 98 -2.24 7.15 8.44
N VAL A 99 -2.79 8.24 8.98
CA VAL A 99 -3.55 8.16 10.24
C VAL A 99 -5.01 7.85 9.96
N ARG A 100 -5.52 6.84 10.65
CA ARG A 100 -6.94 6.50 10.68
C ARG A 100 -7.64 7.25 11.81
N PHE A 101 -8.68 7.99 11.46
CA PHE A 101 -9.57 8.65 12.40
C PHE A 101 -10.86 7.87 12.55
N LEU A 102 -11.26 7.62 13.79
CA LEU A 102 -12.55 7.07 14.17
C LEU A 102 -13.67 8.10 13.96
N PRO A 103 -14.96 7.69 13.93
CA PRO A 103 -16.08 8.60 13.73
C PRO A 103 -16.19 9.74 14.77
N ASP A 104 -15.64 9.55 15.97
CA ASP A 104 -15.58 10.55 17.03
C ASP A 104 -14.40 11.54 16.91
N GLY A 105 -13.61 11.44 15.82
CA GLY A 105 -12.46 12.29 15.55
C GLY A 105 -11.17 11.85 16.25
N ARG A 106 -11.19 10.75 17.00
CA ARG A 106 -10.01 10.21 17.68
C ARG A 106 -9.11 9.41 16.74
N VAL A 107 -7.81 9.38 17.06
CA VAL A 107 -6.84 8.58 16.32
C VAL A 107 -7.01 7.12 16.73
N ALA A 108 -7.23 6.25 15.75
CA ALA A 108 -7.21 4.81 15.94
C ALA A 108 -5.76 4.35 16.18
N THR A 109 -5.55 3.58 17.25
CA THR A 109 -4.24 3.02 17.62
C THR A 109 -4.21 1.50 17.61
N GLU A 110 -5.35 0.87 17.40
CA GLU A 110 -5.56 -0.58 17.33
C GLU A 110 -6.72 -0.86 16.36
N GLY A 111 -6.88 -2.12 15.99
CA GLY A 111 -7.93 -2.60 15.09
C GLY A 111 -7.39 -3.29 13.85
N GLU A 112 -8.29 -3.78 13.02
CA GLU A 112 -7.95 -4.50 11.80
C GLU A 112 -7.17 -3.62 10.83
N GLN A 113 -6.16 -4.21 10.20
CA GLN A 113 -5.28 -3.53 9.24
C GLN A 113 -6.06 -3.07 8.00
N ILE A 114 -7.01 -3.89 7.54
CA ILE A 114 -7.83 -3.65 6.36
C ILE A 114 -9.28 -3.45 6.81
N VAL A 115 -9.82 -2.26 6.55
CA VAL A 115 -11.25 -1.98 6.72
C VAL A 115 -11.72 -1.27 5.46
N LEU A 116 -12.45 -2.00 4.61
CA LEU A 116 -13.11 -1.46 3.42
C LEU A 116 -14.53 -1.05 3.82
N GLY A 117 -14.86 0.25 3.70
CA GLY A 117 -16.24 0.75 3.84
C GLY A 117 -16.70 1.07 5.27
N GLY A 118 -16.02 1.99 5.96
CA GLY A 118 -16.47 2.60 7.22
C GLY A 118 -16.57 4.13 7.16
N ASN A 119 -17.16 4.76 8.18
CA ASN A 119 -17.14 6.23 8.37
C ASN A 119 -15.76 6.77 8.81
N GLU A 120 -14.76 5.91 8.86
CA GLU A 120 -13.39 6.25 9.23
C GLU A 120 -12.73 7.07 8.11
N THR A 121 -11.89 8.03 8.50
CA THR A 121 -11.17 8.86 7.52
C THR A 121 -9.67 8.67 7.65
N TYR A 122 -8.99 8.54 6.51
CA TYR A 122 -7.54 8.43 6.45
C TYR A 122 -6.94 9.78 6.07
N LYS A 123 -5.89 10.20 6.79
CA LYS A 123 -5.12 11.41 6.47
C LYS A 123 -3.62 11.16 6.56
N ALA A 124 -2.91 11.52 5.50
CA ALA A 124 -1.45 11.52 5.50
C ALA A 124 -0.93 12.67 6.39
N MET A 125 0.01 12.37 7.29
CA MET A 125 0.66 13.38 8.15
C MET A 125 2.07 12.98 8.56
N CYS A 126 2.80 13.89 9.20
CA CYS A 126 4.11 13.57 9.77
C CYS A 126 3.94 12.83 11.11
N TYR A 127 4.92 11.98 11.44
CA TYR A 127 4.91 11.19 12.68
C TYR A 127 4.76 12.06 13.93
N LYS A 128 5.39 13.25 13.96
CA LYS A 128 5.28 14.18 15.09
C LYS A 128 3.83 14.62 15.34
N CYS A 129 3.11 15.03 14.30
CA CYS A 129 1.71 15.45 14.44
C CYS A 129 0.81 14.31 14.90
N MET A 130 1.01 13.09 14.38
CA MET A 130 0.30 11.90 14.86
C MET A 130 0.53 11.68 16.36
N GLN A 131 1.79 11.73 16.81
CA GLN A 131 2.14 11.53 18.22
C GLN A 131 1.57 12.62 19.13
N THR A 132 1.51 13.87 18.67
CA THR A 132 0.85 14.95 19.41
C THR A 132 -0.62 14.64 19.63
N LEU A 133 -1.37 14.28 18.58
CA LEU A 133 -2.79 13.92 18.69
C LEU A 133 -3.03 12.75 19.66
N ILE A 134 -2.19 11.71 19.58
CA ILE A 134 -2.30 10.54 20.48
C ILE A 134 -2.05 10.94 21.94
N ARG A 135 -1.09 11.82 22.21
CA ARG A 135 -0.78 12.30 23.56
C ARG A 135 -1.92 13.15 24.15
N GLU A 136 -2.49 14.05 23.34
CA GLU A 136 -3.64 14.87 23.72
C GLU A 136 -4.85 13.99 24.05
N GLN A 137 -5.19 13.05 23.17
CA GLN A 137 -6.24 12.06 23.39
C GLN A 137 -6.05 11.24 24.67
N ASN A 138 -4.81 10.87 25.01
CA ASN A 138 -4.53 10.10 26.22
C ASN A 138 -4.55 10.95 27.50
N ALA A 139 -4.34 12.26 27.40
CA ALA A 139 -4.46 13.18 28.51
C ALA A 139 -5.93 13.43 28.88
N GLU A 140 -6.83 13.51 27.90
CA GLU A 140 -8.29 13.67 28.10
C GLU A 140 -8.96 12.45 28.76
N LYS A 141 -8.31 11.28 28.72
CA LYS A 141 -8.80 10.06 29.39
C LYS A 141 -8.46 9.98 30.89
N LYS A 142 -7.60 10.87 31.40
CA LYS A 142 -7.19 10.92 32.81
C LYS A 142 -8.04 11.94 33.57
#